data_AF-A0A847G7C5-F1
#
_entry.id   AF-A0A847G7C5-F1
#
_cell.length_a   1.000
_cell.length_b   1.000
_cell.length_c   1.000
_cell.angle_alpha   90.00
_cell.angle_beta   90.00
_cell.angle_gamma   90.00
#
_symmetry.space_group_name_H-M   'P 1'
#
loop_
_entity.id
_entity.type
_entity.pdbx_description
1 polymer ?
#
loop_
_entity_poly.entity_id
_entity_poly.type
_entity_poly.pdbx_seq_one_letter_code
_entity_poly.pdbx_strand_id
1 'polypeptide(L)'
;TIGANQGYIYCRAEYPVAVDTLNIAIEQARSLGLLGKNILGSGFDFDLEVRMGAGAFVCGEETALISSIEGKRGEPRPRPPFPAVKGVFGKPTNINNVESYANIPQIINKGAEWFASLGTEKSKGTKTFALAGDLKKPGLVEVPMGITLRELVYDVGGGIKDDKGFKAAQIGGPMGGCLPSQYLDLPVDYESLISAGAMMGSGGLIVLDEDTCMVDIARYFMDFTQDESCGKCTPCRIGTRRILEILERICDGKGKDGDIETLEYLCKEINTASLCGLGQGAPNPVISTLKHFRHEYEAHIYEKRCPAKVCKSLISYSINADVCTGCTVCARNCPVNAITGERRQAHVIDPDICIRCGICAQVCNFNAVEVK
;
A
#
# COMPACT_ATOMS: atom_id res chain seq x y z
N THR A 1 18.57 6.73 -28.91
CA THR A 1 19.19 6.70 -27.56
C THR A 1 19.28 8.13 -27.05
N ILE A 2 19.42 8.34 -25.73
CA ILE A 2 19.41 9.70 -25.11
C ILE A 2 20.82 10.31 -24.96
N GLY A 3 21.86 9.66 -25.51
CA GLY A 3 23.24 10.15 -25.46
C GLY A 3 23.93 10.09 -24.09
N ALA A 4 23.41 9.31 -23.14
CA ALA A 4 24.02 9.15 -21.83
C ALA A 4 25.24 8.21 -21.89
N ASN A 5 26.35 8.57 -21.26
CA ASN A 5 27.56 7.72 -21.13
C ASN A 5 27.73 7.11 -19.73
N GLN A 6 26.87 7.47 -18.78
CA GLN A 6 26.90 6.96 -17.41
C GLN A 6 25.46 6.71 -16.95
N GLY A 7 25.23 5.59 -16.29
CA GLY A 7 23.99 5.33 -15.55
C GLY A 7 24.25 4.97 -14.09
N TYR A 8 23.20 5.12 -13.30
CA TYR A 8 23.18 4.76 -11.89
C TYR A 8 21.95 3.88 -11.62
N ILE A 9 22.15 2.74 -10.98
CA ILE A 9 21.07 1.91 -10.49
C ILE A 9 20.90 2.24 -9.00
N TYR A 10 19.86 3.00 -8.67
CA TYR A 10 19.53 3.28 -7.28
C TYR A 10 18.77 2.10 -6.68
N CYS A 11 19.43 1.37 -5.77
CA CYS A 11 18.87 0.17 -5.14
C CYS A 11 18.75 0.40 -3.63
N ARG A 12 17.68 -0.12 -3.02
CA ARG A 12 17.49 -0.06 -1.57
C ARG A 12 18.49 -0.96 -0.85
N ALA A 13 19.12 -0.48 0.23
CA ALA A 13 20.03 -1.30 1.04
C ALA A 13 19.32 -2.49 1.69
N GLU A 14 18.01 -2.42 1.86
CA GLU A 14 17.18 -3.52 2.37
C GLU A 14 17.16 -4.74 1.43
N TYR A 15 17.67 -4.61 0.20
CA TYR A 15 17.70 -5.66 -0.82
C TYR A 15 19.14 -6.15 -1.11
N PRO A 16 19.84 -6.76 -0.12
CA PRO A 16 21.25 -7.13 -0.28
C PRO A 16 21.47 -8.09 -1.45
N VAL A 17 20.60 -9.09 -1.60
CA VAL A 17 20.68 -10.05 -2.72
C VAL A 17 20.55 -9.37 -4.08
N ALA A 18 19.67 -8.35 -4.20
CA ALA A 18 19.52 -7.62 -5.45
C ALA A 18 20.75 -6.77 -5.75
N VAL A 19 21.33 -6.10 -4.74
CA VAL A 19 22.58 -5.34 -4.87
C VAL A 19 23.71 -6.26 -5.33
N ASP A 20 23.89 -7.40 -4.67
CA ASP A 20 24.94 -8.38 -5.02
C ASP A 20 24.76 -8.89 -6.45
N THR A 21 23.52 -9.26 -6.81
CA THR A 21 23.19 -9.75 -8.16
C THR A 21 23.47 -8.69 -9.23
N LEU A 22 23.09 -7.43 -8.98
CA LEU A 22 23.34 -6.32 -9.91
C LEU A 22 24.83 -6.08 -10.09
N ASN A 23 25.62 -6.08 -9.01
CA ASN A 23 27.07 -5.90 -9.08
C ASN A 23 27.74 -7.04 -9.86
N ILE A 24 27.36 -8.29 -9.61
CA ILE A 24 27.86 -9.44 -10.38
C ILE A 24 27.54 -9.29 -11.86
N ALA A 25 26.30 -8.91 -12.20
CA ALA A 25 25.88 -8.73 -13.60
C ALA A 25 26.61 -7.58 -14.30
N ILE A 26 26.87 -6.47 -13.59
CA ILE A 26 27.65 -5.33 -14.12
C ILE A 26 29.09 -5.77 -14.42
N GLU A 27 29.74 -6.49 -13.50
CA GLU A 27 31.10 -6.99 -13.72
C GLU A 27 31.17 -7.99 -14.88
N GLN A 28 30.19 -8.89 -14.98
CA GLN A 28 30.08 -9.80 -16.13
C GLN A 28 29.92 -9.03 -17.44
N ALA A 29 29.02 -8.04 -17.50
CA ALA A 29 28.81 -7.23 -18.69
C ALA A 29 30.07 -6.43 -19.08
N ARG A 30 30.83 -5.91 -18.11
CA ARG A 30 32.15 -5.29 -18.35
C ARG A 30 33.14 -6.30 -18.93
N SER A 31 33.25 -7.49 -18.34
CA SER A 31 34.17 -8.54 -18.81
C SER A 31 33.88 -9.02 -20.24
N LEU A 32 32.61 -8.97 -20.65
CA LEU A 32 32.15 -9.31 -22.00
C LEU A 32 32.22 -8.15 -22.99
N GLY A 33 32.67 -6.96 -22.57
CA GLY A 33 32.73 -5.76 -23.42
C GLY A 33 31.36 -5.17 -23.76
N LEU A 34 30.33 -5.47 -22.96
CA LEU A 34 28.96 -4.96 -23.08
C LEU A 34 28.73 -3.68 -22.25
N LEU A 35 29.64 -3.37 -21.33
CA LEU A 35 29.73 -2.10 -20.59
C LEU A 35 31.18 -1.62 -20.59
N GLY A 36 31.37 -0.30 -20.57
CA GLY A 36 32.67 0.36 -20.60
C GLY A 36 32.88 1.18 -21.86
N LYS A 37 34.12 1.20 -22.38
CA LYS A 37 34.49 1.98 -23.55
C LYS A 37 34.27 1.20 -24.84
N ASN A 38 33.85 1.90 -25.89
CA ASN A 38 33.69 1.43 -27.25
C ASN A 38 32.95 0.08 -27.32
N ILE A 39 31.74 0.04 -26.74
CA ILE A 39 30.93 -1.17 -26.58
C ILE A 39 30.77 -1.85 -27.93
N LEU A 40 31.22 -3.11 -28.03
CA LEU A 40 31.20 -3.93 -29.25
C LEU A 40 31.80 -3.24 -30.51
N GLY A 41 32.73 -2.29 -30.33
CA GLY A 41 33.33 -1.54 -31.44
C GLY A 41 32.42 -0.46 -32.07
N SER A 42 31.33 -0.10 -31.40
CA SER A 42 30.33 0.85 -31.92
C SER A 42 30.73 2.33 -31.89
N GLY A 43 31.83 2.68 -31.22
CA GLY A 43 32.24 4.05 -30.93
C GLY A 43 31.47 4.69 -29.76
N PHE A 44 30.61 3.94 -29.07
CA PHE A 44 29.81 4.42 -27.94
C PHE A 44 30.36 3.88 -26.61
N ASP A 45 30.46 4.79 -25.63
CA ASP A 45 30.89 4.49 -24.26
C ASP A 45 29.68 4.55 -23.32
N PHE A 46 29.50 3.54 -22.47
CA PHE A 46 28.50 3.56 -21.41
C PHE A 46 28.88 2.66 -20.24
N ASP A 47 28.76 3.17 -19.02
CA ASP A 47 29.03 2.40 -17.81
C ASP A 47 27.93 2.59 -16.74
N LEU A 48 27.86 1.64 -15.80
CA LEU A 48 26.83 1.57 -14.76
C LEU A 48 27.44 1.40 -13.37
N GLU A 49 26.83 2.05 -12.39
CA GLU A 49 27.18 1.87 -10.97
C GLU A 49 25.90 1.65 -10.14
N VAL A 50 25.97 0.77 -9.15
CA VAL A 50 24.91 0.62 -8.15
C VAL A 50 25.11 1.65 -7.04
N ARG A 51 24.08 2.45 -6.76
CA ARG A 51 24.04 3.36 -5.61
C ARG A 51 23.03 2.83 -4.60
N MET A 52 23.50 2.55 -3.39
CA MET A 52 22.63 2.06 -2.32
C MET A 52 21.94 3.21 -1.59
N GLY A 53 20.62 3.14 -1.48
CA GLY A 53 19.81 3.98 -0.61
C GLY A 53 19.79 3.46 0.84
N ALA A 54 19.39 4.30 1.79
CA ALA A 54 19.41 3.98 3.22
C ALA A 54 18.00 3.85 3.83
N GLY A 55 17.10 3.13 3.17
CA GLY A 55 15.80 2.79 3.75
C GLY A 55 14.77 3.90 3.86
N ALA A 56 14.70 4.81 2.87
CA ALA A 56 13.69 5.86 2.83
C ALA A 56 12.83 5.74 1.56
N PHE A 57 11.51 5.54 1.72
CA PHE A 57 10.57 5.40 0.62
C PHE A 57 10.50 6.66 -0.25
N VAL A 58 10.60 7.85 0.36
CA VAL A 58 10.64 9.13 -0.36
C VAL A 58 11.80 9.22 -1.36
N CYS A 59 12.90 8.50 -1.16
CA CYS A 59 14.02 8.45 -2.11
C CYS A 59 13.68 7.72 -3.42
N GLY A 60 12.52 7.08 -3.52
CA GLY A 60 11.97 6.61 -4.80
C GLY A 60 11.40 7.74 -5.66
N GLU A 61 11.15 8.92 -5.10
CA GLU A 61 10.71 10.10 -5.85
C GLU A 61 11.87 10.67 -6.69
N GLU A 62 11.58 11.08 -7.92
CA GLU A 62 12.57 11.45 -8.94
C GLU A 62 13.65 12.43 -8.45
N THR A 63 13.25 13.53 -7.79
CA THR A 63 14.19 14.58 -7.35
C THR A 63 14.84 14.29 -6.00
N ALA A 64 14.16 13.53 -5.14
CA ALA A 64 14.74 13.00 -3.91
C ALA A 64 15.82 11.96 -4.20
N LEU A 65 15.58 11.07 -5.17
CA LEU A 65 16.52 10.08 -5.68
C LEU A 65 17.82 10.74 -6.14
N ILE A 66 17.72 11.81 -6.94
CA ILE A 66 18.88 12.60 -7.38
C ILE A 66 19.65 13.14 -6.16
N SER A 67 18.96 13.73 -5.20
CA SER A 67 19.61 14.25 -4.00
C SER A 67 20.33 13.16 -3.21
N SER A 68 19.72 11.97 -3.09
CA SER A 68 20.34 10.83 -2.41
C SER A 68 21.55 10.30 -3.16
N ILE A 69 21.52 10.20 -4.50
CA ILE A 69 22.69 9.82 -5.32
C ILE A 69 23.84 10.81 -5.12
N GLU A 70 23.52 12.11 -5.02
CA GLU A 70 24.49 13.17 -4.77
C GLU A 70 25.04 13.19 -3.32
N GLY A 71 24.67 12.23 -2.48
CA GLY A 71 25.10 12.15 -1.07
C GLY A 71 24.44 13.18 -0.15
N LYS A 72 23.37 13.84 -0.61
CA LYS A 72 22.56 14.76 0.19
C LYS A 72 21.40 14.01 0.83
N ARG A 73 20.71 14.67 1.77
CA ARG A 73 19.45 14.17 2.29
C ARG A 73 18.45 13.96 1.14
N GLY A 74 17.74 12.83 1.16
CA GLY A 74 16.74 12.42 0.16
C GLY A 74 15.48 13.27 0.21
N GLU A 75 15.60 14.53 -0.15
CA GLU A 75 14.50 15.49 -0.15
C GLU A 75 14.15 15.92 -1.58
N PRO A 76 12.85 15.94 -1.94
CA PRO A 76 12.41 16.45 -3.23
C PRO A 76 12.80 17.92 -3.43
N ARG A 77 12.97 18.32 -4.68
CA ARG A 77 13.25 19.71 -5.08
C ARG A 77 12.09 20.24 -5.92
N PRO A 78 11.70 21.51 -5.76
CA PRO A 78 10.69 22.11 -6.63
C PRO A 78 11.19 22.13 -8.07
N ARG A 79 10.26 21.95 -9.01
CA ARG A 79 10.49 22.09 -10.45
C ARG A 79 9.93 23.45 -10.89
N PRO A 80 10.58 24.21 -11.78
CA PRO A 80 11.87 23.95 -12.46
C PRO A 80 13.14 24.21 -11.59
N PRO A 81 14.34 23.73 -12.01
CA PRO A 81 14.62 23.00 -13.26
C PRO A 81 14.21 21.53 -13.21
N PHE A 82 13.79 20.99 -14.35
CA PHE A 82 13.49 19.56 -14.51
C PHE A 82 14.78 18.73 -14.62
N PRO A 83 14.80 17.46 -14.19
CA PRO A 83 15.97 16.59 -14.28
C PRO A 83 16.55 16.44 -15.69
N ALA A 84 15.70 16.45 -16.72
CA ALA A 84 16.11 16.42 -18.11
C ALA A 84 17.01 17.60 -18.52
N VAL A 85 16.93 18.72 -17.80
CA VAL A 85 17.81 19.89 -17.99
C VAL A 85 18.96 19.86 -16.97
N LYS A 86 18.64 19.60 -15.70
CA LYS A 86 19.60 19.62 -14.60
C LYS A 86 19.23 18.59 -13.52
N GLY A 87 19.75 17.38 -13.67
CA GLY A 87 19.57 16.26 -12.75
C GLY A 87 20.83 15.96 -11.95
N VAL A 88 21.29 14.70 -11.99
CA VAL A 88 22.42 14.17 -11.22
C VAL A 88 23.70 14.95 -11.53
N PHE A 89 24.34 15.49 -10.50
CA PHE A 89 25.55 16.31 -10.59
C PHE A 89 25.39 17.51 -11.54
N GLY A 90 24.16 18.02 -11.65
CA GLY A 90 23.82 19.14 -12.52
C GLY A 90 23.80 18.82 -14.02
N LYS A 91 23.84 17.55 -14.41
CA LYS A 91 23.79 17.11 -15.82
C LYS A 91 22.37 16.69 -16.23
N PRO A 92 21.98 16.84 -17.51
CA PRO A 92 20.75 16.26 -18.05
C PRO A 92 20.62 14.79 -17.66
N THR A 93 19.55 14.44 -16.95
CA THR A 93 19.31 13.08 -16.45
C THR A 93 17.88 12.66 -16.75
N ASN A 94 17.70 11.42 -17.18
CA ASN A 94 16.41 10.78 -17.32
C ASN A 94 16.31 9.62 -16.33
N ILE A 95 15.21 9.53 -15.59
CA ILE A 95 15.01 8.57 -14.50
C ILE A 95 13.81 7.71 -14.88
N ASN A 96 13.98 6.40 -14.85
CA ASN A 96 12.92 5.45 -15.16
C ASN A 96 12.94 4.30 -14.15
N ASN A 97 11.78 3.67 -13.96
CA ASN A 97 11.68 2.46 -13.16
C ASN A 97 12.40 1.28 -13.85
N VAL A 98 12.87 0.32 -13.05
CA VAL A 98 13.49 -0.91 -13.53
C VAL A 98 12.59 -1.66 -14.52
N GLU A 99 11.29 -1.76 -14.25
CA GLU A 99 10.32 -2.41 -15.14
C GLU A 99 10.26 -1.74 -16.52
N SER A 100 10.30 -0.40 -16.57
CA SER A 100 10.29 0.33 -17.83
C SER A 100 11.51 -0.02 -18.67
N TYR A 101 12.71 -0.07 -18.08
CA TYR A 101 13.92 -0.46 -18.80
C TYR A 101 14.01 -1.95 -19.10
N ALA A 102 13.46 -2.82 -18.26
CA ALA A 102 13.42 -4.27 -18.50
C ALA A 102 12.60 -4.64 -19.75
N ASN A 103 11.61 -3.82 -20.11
CA ASN A 103 10.80 -4.00 -21.31
C ASN A 103 11.53 -3.58 -22.61
N ILE A 104 12.49 -2.65 -22.54
CA ILE A 104 13.13 -2.08 -23.74
C ILE A 104 13.85 -3.13 -24.61
N PRO A 105 14.66 -4.06 -24.07
CA PRO A 105 15.29 -5.09 -24.90
C PRO A 105 14.27 -5.96 -25.66
N GLN A 106 13.14 -6.30 -25.03
CA GLN A 106 12.09 -7.09 -25.68
C GLN A 106 11.43 -6.31 -26.81
N ILE A 107 11.16 -5.01 -26.59
CA ILE A 107 10.60 -4.12 -27.61
C ILE A 107 11.55 -3.98 -28.81
N ILE A 108 12.85 -3.81 -28.57
CA ILE A 108 13.85 -3.73 -29.65
C ILE A 108 13.90 -5.03 -30.44
N ASN A 109 13.88 -6.18 -29.77
CA ASN A 109 14.03 -7.48 -30.41
C ASN A 109 12.77 -7.95 -31.15
N LYS A 110 11.57 -7.62 -30.65
CA LYS A 110 10.29 -8.11 -31.19
C LYS A 110 9.49 -7.05 -31.95
N GLY A 111 9.91 -5.80 -31.92
CA GLY A 111 9.22 -4.67 -32.53
C GLY A 111 8.23 -3.97 -31.60
N ALA A 112 7.97 -2.70 -31.88
CA ALA A 112 7.04 -1.88 -31.09
C ALA A 112 5.59 -2.34 -31.28
N GLU A 113 5.24 -2.84 -32.47
CA GLU A 113 3.92 -3.35 -32.81
C GLU A 113 3.57 -4.59 -31.97
N TRP A 114 4.55 -5.46 -31.70
CA TRP A 114 4.36 -6.60 -30.80
C TRP A 114 3.99 -6.13 -29.40
N PHE A 115 4.73 -5.18 -28.82
CA PHE A 115 4.44 -4.68 -27.48
C PHE A 115 3.10 -3.93 -27.44
N ALA A 116 2.78 -3.17 -28.47
CA ALA A 116 1.52 -2.43 -28.61
C ALA A 116 0.30 -3.31 -28.91
N SER A 117 0.53 -4.56 -29.34
CA SER A 117 -0.52 -5.58 -29.51
C SER A 117 -1.04 -6.12 -28.17
N LEU A 118 -0.27 -5.93 -27.10
CA LEU A 118 -0.65 -6.25 -25.73
C LEU A 118 -1.26 -5.01 -25.07
N GLY A 119 -2.20 -5.22 -24.17
CA GLY A 119 -2.81 -4.14 -23.41
C GLY A 119 -4.09 -3.56 -24.05
N THR A 120 -4.50 -2.39 -23.58
CA THR A 120 -5.66 -1.66 -24.12
C THR A 120 -5.25 -0.69 -25.23
N GLU A 121 -6.17 0.09 -25.79
CA GLU A 121 -5.85 1.08 -26.82
C GLU A 121 -4.82 2.10 -26.32
N LYS A 122 -4.96 2.56 -25.07
CA LYS A 122 -4.14 3.63 -24.50
C LYS A 122 -3.10 3.15 -23.49
N SER A 123 -3.23 1.93 -22.97
CA SER A 123 -2.28 1.34 -22.03
C SER A 123 -1.65 0.09 -22.65
N LYS A 124 -0.51 0.27 -23.33
CA LYS A 124 0.18 -0.80 -24.08
C LYS A 124 1.07 -1.66 -23.19
N GLY A 125 1.25 -2.92 -23.60
CA GLY A 125 2.22 -3.83 -22.99
C GLY A 125 1.69 -4.59 -21.79
N THR A 126 2.64 -5.05 -20.98
CA THR A 126 2.41 -5.80 -19.75
C THR A 126 2.75 -4.95 -18.52
N LYS A 127 2.25 -5.40 -17.37
CA LYS A 127 2.59 -4.84 -16.06
C LYS A 127 2.81 -5.96 -15.07
N THR A 128 3.82 -5.78 -14.24
CA THR A 128 4.07 -6.63 -13.09
C THR A 128 3.24 -6.14 -11.89
N PHE A 129 2.49 -7.05 -11.27
CA PHE A 129 1.76 -6.83 -10.03
C PHE A 129 2.37 -7.64 -8.89
N ALA A 130 2.43 -7.02 -7.72
CA ALA A 130 2.67 -7.70 -6.45
C ALA A 130 1.32 -7.89 -5.75
N LEU A 131 0.75 -9.09 -5.90
CA LEU A 131 -0.50 -9.50 -5.28
C LEU A 131 -0.24 -9.90 -3.82
N ALA A 132 -0.92 -9.23 -2.90
CA ALA A 132 -0.81 -9.45 -1.46
C ALA A 132 -2.18 -9.30 -0.77
N GLY A 133 -2.21 -9.48 0.55
CA GLY A 133 -3.44 -9.43 1.35
C GLY A 133 -4.16 -10.77 1.43
N ASP A 134 -5.49 -10.73 1.49
CA ASP A 134 -6.36 -11.87 1.77
C ASP A 134 -6.60 -12.76 0.54
N LEU A 135 -5.52 -13.15 -0.14
CA LEU A 135 -5.54 -14.04 -1.31
C LEU A 135 -5.12 -15.46 -0.95
N LYS A 136 -5.64 -16.45 -1.70
CA LYS A 136 -5.17 -17.84 -1.61
C LYS A 136 -3.76 -18.02 -2.18
N LYS A 137 -3.41 -17.27 -3.23
CA LYS A 137 -2.12 -17.35 -3.93
C LYS A 137 -1.51 -15.94 -4.11
N PRO A 138 -0.96 -15.33 -3.04
CA PRO A 138 -0.20 -14.09 -3.18
C PRO A 138 1.11 -14.34 -3.94
N GLY A 139 1.63 -13.32 -4.62
CA GLY A 139 2.85 -13.45 -5.41
C GLY A 139 3.10 -12.31 -6.39
N LEU A 140 4.18 -12.44 -7.15
CA LEU A 140 4.49 -11.55 -8.28
C LEU A 140 3.98 -12.16 -9.57
N VAL A 141 3.24 -11.38 -10.34
CA VAL A 141 2.64 -11.83 -11.61
C VAL A 141 2.84 -10.76 -12.68
N GLU A 142 3.08 -11.19 -13.91
CA GLU A 142 3.11 -10.32 -15.08
C GLU A 142 1.89 -10.60 -15.94
N VAL A 143 1.12 -9.55 -16.23
CA VAL A 143 -0.15 -9.65 -16.97
C VAL A 143 -0.21 -8.55 -18.03
N PRO A 144 -0.96 -8.75 -19.13
CA PRO A 144 -1.26 -7.67 -20.05
C PRO A 144 -2.07 -6.57 -19.34
N MET A 145 -1.84 -5.30 -19.73
CA MET A 145 -2.68 -4.20 -19.27
C MET A 145 -4.15 -4.41 -19.68
N GLY A 146 -5.10 -3.94 -18.87
CA GLY A 146 -6.53 -4.08 -19.16
C GLY A 146 -7.18 -5.37 -18.69
N ILE A 147 -6.42 -6.32 -18.12
CA ILE A 147 -7.00 -7.41 -17.31
C ILE A 147 -7.93 -6.82 -16.25
N THR A 148 -9.05 -7.48 -15.94
CA THR A 148 -9.97 -6.99 -14.91
C THR A 148 -9.44 -7.26 -13.50
N LEU A 149 -9.90 -6.48 -12.53
CA LEU A 149 -9.58 -6.74 -11.12
C LEU A 149 -10.07 -8.13 -10.68
N ARG A 150 -11.20 -8.59 -11.23
CA ARG A 150 -11.76 -9.93 -10.98
C ARG A 150 -10.82 -11.01 -11.44
N GLU A 151 -10.33 -10.95 -12.67
CA GLU A 151 -9.38 -11.94 -13.21
C GLU A 151 -8.08 -11.96 -12.38
N LEU A 152 -7.57 -10.78 -11.98
CA LEU A 152 -6.41 -10.72 -11.09
C LEU A 152 -6.64 -11.37 -9.73
N VAL A 153 -7.80 -11.14 -9.11
CA VAL A 153 -8.11 -11.66 -7.78
C VAL A 153 -8.45 -13.15 -7.81
N TYR A 154 -9.35 -13.56 -8.70
CA TYR A 154 -9.92 -14.90 -8.70
C TYR A 154 -9.16 -15.90 -9.57
N ASP A 155 -8.75 -15.51 -10.78
CA ASP A 155 -8.09 -16.44 -11.70
C ASP A 155 -6.60 -16.55 -11.38
N VAL A 156 -5.94 -15.39 -11.19
CA VAL A 156 -4.50 -15.33 -10.88
C VAL A 156 -4.23 -15.54 -9.40
N GLY A 157 -4.87 -14.75 -8.53
CA GLY A 157 -4.73 -14.81 -7.07
C GLY A 157 -5.42 -16.02 -6.41
N GLY A 158 -6.20 -16.80 -7.17
CA GLY A 158 -6.90 -17.99 -6.70
C GLY A 158 -8.11 -17.71 -5.80
N GLY A 159 -8.57 -16.46 -5.74
CA GLY A 159 -9.69 -16.02 -4.91
C GLY A 159 -9.27 -15.62 -3.49
N ILE A 160 -10.28 -15.33 -2.66
CA ILE A 160 -10.09 -14.84 -1.30
C ILE A 160 -9.75 -15.99 -0.36
N LYS A 161 -8.85 -15.73 0.58
CA LYS A 161 -8.48 -16.68 1.63
C LYS A 161 -9.73 -17.13 2.40
N ASP A 162 -9.77 -18.42 2.76
CA ASP A 162 -10.87 -19.05 3.50
C ASP A 162 -12.26 -18.91 2.82
N ASP A 163 -12.29 -18.64 1.50
CA ASP A 163 -13.51 -18.50 0.69
C ASP A 163 -14.46 -17.38 1.18
N LYS A 164 -13.90 -16.38 1.85
CA LYS A 164 -14.62 -15.19 2.32
C LYS A 164 -15.03 -14.23 1.19
N GLY A 165 -15.89 -13.28 1.54
CA GLY A 165 -16.28 -12.18 0.65
C GLY A 165 -15.12 -11.23 0.32
N PHE A 166 -15.07 -10.77 -0.94
CA PHE A 166 -14.22 -9.65 -1.35
C PHE A 166 -14.82 -8.33 -0.88
N LYS A 167 -14.03 -7.50 -0.19
CA LYS A 167 -14.45 -6.17 0.23
C LYS A 167 -13.89 -5.08 -0.65
N ALA A 168 -12.56 -5.07 -0.79
CA ALA A 168 -11.86 -4.06 -1.56
C ALA A 168 -10.49 -4.53 -2.05
N ALA A 169 -9.94 -3.83 -3.04
CA ALA A 169 -8.52 -3.92 -3.39
C ALA A 169 -7.88 -2.54 -3.27
N GLN A 170 -6.81 -2.44 -2.48
CA GLN A 170 -5.94 -1.27 -2.45
C GLN A 170 -4.93 -1.38 -3.59
N ILE A 171 -5.03 -0.48 -4.57
CA ILE A 171 -4.17 -0.46 -5.75
C ILE A 171 -3.41 0.86 -5.87
N GLY A 172 -2.12 0.77 -6.20
CA GLY A 172 -1.23 1.92 -6.31
C GLY A 172 -0.23 2.06 -5.16
N GLY A 173 -0.12 1.02 -4.31
CA GLY A 173 0.75 1.01 -3.14
C GLY A 173 0.17 1.81 -1.96
N PRO A 174 1.02 2.32 -1.05
CA PRO A 174 0.58 3.03 0.15
C PRO A 174 -0.21 4.30 -0.11
N MET A 175 -0.01 4.93 -1.27
CA MET A 175 -0.70 6.16 -1.72
C MET A 175 -1.83 5.86 -2.71
N GLY A 176 -2.16 4.58 -2.85
CA GLY A 176 -3.22 4.08 -3.71
C GLY A 176 -4.62 4.36 -3.16
N GLY A 177 -5.63 3.97 -3.92
CA GLY A 177 -7.03 4.01 -3.50
C GLY A 177 -7.60 2.60 -3.29
N CYS A 178 -8.60 2.51 -2.41
CA CYS A 178 -9.37 1.29 -2.15
C CYS A 178 -10.55 1.20 -3.14
N LEU A 179 -10.54 0.15 -3.97
CA LEU A 179 -11.60 -0.15 -4.92
C LEU A 179 -12.57 -1.21 -4.36
N PRO A 180 -13.83 -0.86 -4.04
CA PRO A 180 -14.82 -1.83 -3.57
C PRO A 180 -15.27 -2.84 -4.65
N SER A 181 -16.05 -3.84 -4.24
CA SER A 181 -16.56 -4.93 -5.07
C SER A 181 -17.23 -4.51 -6.38
N GLN A 182 -17.88 -3.34 -6.42
CA GLN A 182 -18.49 -2.78 -7.64
C GLN A 182 -17.49 -2.52 -8.79
N TYR A 183 -16.19 -2.44 -8.48
CA TYR A 183 -15.11 -2.27 -9.46
C TYR A 183 -14.36 -3.56 -9.79
N LEU A 184 -14.87 -4.74 -9.39
CA LEU A 184 -14.23 -6.01 -9.74
C LEU A 184 -14.09 -6.19 -11.26
N ASP A 185 -15.09 -5.77 -12.03
CA ASP A 185 -15.06 -5.88 -13.49
C ASP A 185 -14.38 -4.67 -14.17
N LEU A 186 -13.76 -3.77 -13.40
CA LEU A 186 -13.01 -2.63 -13.93
C LEU A 186 -11.72 -3.14 -14.60
N PRO A 187 -11.45 -2.73 -15.86
CA PRO A 187 -10.16 -2.96 -16.49
C PRO A 187 -9.04 -2.29 -15.69
N VAL A 188 -7.96 -3.02 -15.46
CA VAL A 188 -6.78 -2.53 -14.74
C VAL A 188 -5.84 -1.87 -15.75
N ASP A 189 -6.16 -0.62 -16.07
CA ASP A 189 -5.36 0.27 -16.90
C ASP A 189 -5.31 1.70 -16.32
N TYR A 190 -4.48 2.58 -16.89
CA TYR A 190 -4.24 3.90 -16.30
C TYR A 190 -5.51 4.76 -16.23
N GLU A 191 -6.31 4.82 -17.30
CA GLU A 191 -7.49 5.69 -17.35
C GLU A 191 -8.62 5.18 -16.48
N SER A 192 -8.89 3.88 -16.54
CA SER A 192 -9.98 3.24 -15.79
C SER A 192 -9.75 3.37 -14.29
N LEU A 193 -8.53 3.13 -13.81
CA LEU A 193 -8.20 3.29 -12.39
C LEU A 193 -8.34 4.74 -11.91
N ILE A 194 -7.84 5.71 -12.68
CA ILE A 194 -7.97 7.13 -12.34
C ILE A 194 -9.45 7.52 -12.23
N SER A 195 -10.28 7.05 -13.16
CA SER A 195 -11.73 7.32 -13.15
C SER A 195 -12.44 6.73 -11.91
N ALA A 196 -11.94 5.62 -11.38
CA ALA A 196 -12.45 4.99 -10.17
C ALA A 196 -11.94 5.64 -8.87
N GLY A 197 -11.01 6.60 -8.95
CA GLY A 197 -10.39 7.23 -7.78
C GLY A 197 -9.22 6.44 -7.21
N ALA A 198 -8.62 5.55 -8.01
CA ALA A 198 -7.37 4.87 -7.70
C ALA A 198 -6.29 5.27 -8.72
N MET A 199 -5.11 4.68 -8.63
CA MET A 199 -4.04 4.96 -9.59
C MET A 199 -3.17 3.73 -9.84
N MET A 200 -2.62 3.67 -11.05
CA MET A 200 -1.56 2.73 -11.36
C MET A 200 -0.25 3.24 -10.73
N GLY A 201 0.11 2.69 -9.57
CA GLY A 201 1.38 2.96 -8.90
C GLY A 201 2.46 1.97 -9.31
N SER A 202 3.16 1.42 -8.32
CA SER A 202 4.22 0.42 -8.52
C SER A 202 3.71 -0.97 -8.98
N GLY A 203 2.40 -1.17 -9.09
CA GLY A 203 1.79 -2.50 -9.29
C GLY A 203 1.54 -3.26 -7.99
N GLY A 204 1.67 -2.62 -6.82
CA GLY A 204 1.19 -3.21 -5.56
C GLY A 204 -0.34 -3.27 -5.54
N LEU A 205 -0.89 -4.46 -5.28
CA LEU A 205 -2.31 -4.74 -5.15
C LEU A 205 -2.56 -5.57 -3.89
N ILE A 206 -3.21 -4.97 -2.91
CA ILE A 206 -3.54 -5.62 -1.63
C ILE A 206 -5.04 -5.89 -1.62
N VAL A 207 -5.42 -7.16 -1.59
CA VAL A 207 -6.81 -7.60 -1.51
C VAL A 207 -7.24 -7.66 -0.05
N LEU A 208 -8.45 -7.17 0.21
CA LEU A 208 -9.03 -7.05 1.54
C LEU A 208 -10.36 -7.83 1.59
N ASP A 209 -10.51 -8.70 2.57
CA ASP A 209 -11.72 -9.49 2.81
C ASP A 209 -12.82 -8.69 3.54
N GLU A 210 -14.00 -9.31 3.69
CA GLU A 210 -15.17 -8.72 4.34
C GLU A 210 -14.96 -8.36 5.83
N ASP A 211 -14.02 -9.02 6.51
CA ASP A 211 -13.68 -8.79 7.92
C ASP A 211 -12.64 -7.66 8.11
N THR A 212 -12.17 -7.04 7.04
CA THR A 212 -11.20 -5.95 7.12
C THR A 212 -11.87 -4.62 7.49
N CYS A 213 -11.33 -3.87 8.47
CA CYS A 213 -11.83 -2.54 8.79
C CYS A 213 -11.22 -1.46 7.88
N MET A 214 -12.06 -0.74 7.11
CA MET A 214 -11.54 0.24 6.14
C MET A 214 -11.02 1.52 6.79
N VAL A 215 -11.51 1.85 7.99
CA VAL A 215 -10.99 2.97 8.80
C VAL A 215 -9.57 2.64 9.30
N ASP A 216 -9.34 1.40 9.74
CA ASP A 216 -8.02 0.94 10.19
C ASP A 216 -7.04 0.80 9.02
N ILE A 217 -7.50 0.37 7.84
CA ILE A 217 -6.69 0.37 6.61
C ILE A 217 -6.22 1.80 6.26
N ALA A 218 -7.12 2.78 6.33
CA ALA A 218 -6.75 4.17 6.11
C ALA A 218 -5.73 4.65 7.16
N ARG A 219 -5.94 4.31 8.44
CA ARG A 219 -4.99 4.60 9.53
C ARG A 219 -3.62 4.00 9.26
N TYR A 220 -3.55 2.72 8.89
CA TYR A 220 -2.31 2.00 8.60
C TYR A 220 -1.49 2.64 7.48
N PHE A 221 -2.13 3.00 6.36
CA PHE A 221 -1.41 3.66 5.27
C PHE A 221 -1.00 5.10 5.59
N MET A 222 -1.78 5.79 6.41
CA MET A 222 -1.40 7.12 6.91
C MET A 222 -0.22 7.05 7.88
N ASP A 223 -0.16 6.03 8.74
CA ASP A 223 0.96 5.75 9.65
C ASP A 223 2.25 5.52 8.85
N PHE A 224 2.21 4.60 7.90
CA PHE A 224 3.31 4.35 6.96
C PHE A 224 3.75 5.63 6.24
N THR A 225 2.81 6.40 5.69
CA THR A 225 3.14 7.60 4.92
C THR A 225 3.72 8.72 5.79
N GLN A 226 3.29 8.81 7.05
CA GLN A 226 3.81 9.74 8.02
C GLN A 226 5.26 9.42 8.39
N ASP A 227 5.58 8.14 8.60
CA ASP A 227 6.94 7.65 8.88
C ASP A 227 7.88 7.85 7.69
N GLU A 228 7.37 7.67 6.48
CA GLU A 228 8.14 7.81 5.24
C GLU A 228 8.23 9.25 4.71
N SER A 229 7.63 10.21 5.40
CA SER A 229 7.69 11.61 5.02
C SER A 229 9.09 12.19 5.23
N CYS A 230 9.67 12.82 4.19
CA CYS A 230 10.93 13.57 4.36
C CYS A 230 10.81 14.79 5.29
N GLY A 231 9.59 15.23 5.64
CA GLY A 231 9.34 16.34 6.54
C GLY A 231 9.61 17.75 5.96
N LYS A 232 9.85 17.88 4.66
CA LYS A 232 10.24 19.15 4.03
C LYS A 232 9.09 20.17 3.92
N CYS A 233 7.94 19.75 3.39
CA CYS A 233 6.81 20.66 3.19
C CYS A 233 5.82 20.56 4.35
N THR A 234 5.37 21.71 4.87
CA THR A 234 4.43 21.79 5.99
C THR A 234 3.12 21.04 5.75
N PRO A 235 2.47 21.15 4.56
CA PRO A 235 1.21 20.45 4.29
C PRO A 235 1.35 18.94 4.49
N CYS A 236 2.38 18.31 3.92
CA CYS A 236 2.67 16.90 4.18
C CYS A 236 3.05 16.69 5.65
N ARG A 237 4.19 17.23 6.11
CA ARG A 237 4.77 16.92 7.44
C ARG A 237 3.78 17.01 8.60
N ILE A 238 2.95 18.06 8.60
CA ILE A 238 2.02 18.34 9.69
C ILE A 238 0.62 17.84 9.35
N GLY A 239 0.17 18.01 8.12
CA GLY A 239 -1.18 17.62 7.72
C GLY A 239 -1.40 16.11 7.79
N THR A 240 -0.45 15.29 7.31
CA THR A 240 -0.58 13.82 7.39
C THR A 240 -0.61 13.33 8.83
N ARG A 241 0.14 13.99 9.74
CA ARG A 241 0.07 13.73 11.18
C ARG A 241 -1.33 14.02 11.74
N ARG A 242 -1.94 15.15 11.37
CA ARG A 242 -3.29 15.50 11.83
C ARG A 242 -4.35 14.49 11.36
N ILE A 243 -4.24 14.04 10.11
CA ILE A 243 -5.10 12.97 9.60
C ILE A 243 -4.90 11.68 10.43
N LEU A 244 -3.66 11.27 10.65
CA LEU A 244 -3.34 10.07 11.42
C LEU A 244 -3.90 10.13 12.84
N GLU A 245 -3.68 11.24 13.55
CA GLU A 245 -4.20 11.45 14.92
C GLU A 245 -5.74 11.36 14.98
N ILE A 246 -6.44 11.84 13.95
CA ILE A 246 -7.90 11.70 13.86
C ILE A 246 -8.28 10.23 13.64
N LEU A 247 -7.64 9.53 12.71
CA LEU A 247 -7.93 8.13 12.40
C LEU A 247 -7.64 7.21 13.59
N GLU A 248 -6.50 7.39 14.27
CA GLU A 248 -6.17 6.68 15.51
C GLU A 248 -7.25 6.90 16.56
N ARG A 249 -7.68 8.14 16.74
CA ARG A 249 -8.73 8.48 17.70
C ARG A 249 -10.08 7.85 17.33
N ILE A 250 -10.43 7.77 16.05
CA ILE A 250 -11.63 7.07 15.57
C ILE A 250 -11.52 5.57 15.87
N CYS A 251 -10.41 4.91 15.52
CA CYS A 251 -10.15 3.50 15.81
C CYS A 251 -10.13 3.19 17.33
N ASP A 252 -9.73 4.14 18.16
CA ASP A 252 -9.77 4.07 19.62
C ASP A 252 -11.17 4.30 20.23
N GLY A 253 -12.20 4.48 19.40
CA GLY A 253 -13.57 4.76 19.83
C GLY A 253 -13.81 6.15 20.40
N LYS A 254 -12.82 7.04 20.26
CA LYS A 254 -12.87 8.45 20.68
C LYS A 254 -13.18 9.40 19.53
N GLY A 255 -13.71 8.87 18.41
CA GLY A 255 -14.24 9.64 17.30
C GLY A 255 -15.29 10.66 17.76
N LYS A 256 -15.39 11.78 17.07
CA LYS A 256 -16.25 12.93 17.39
C LYS A 256 -17.00 13.37 16.15
N ASP A 257 -18.14 14.01 16.38
CA ASP A 257 -18.84 14.77 15.35
C ASP A 257 -17.90 15.81 14.72
N GLY A 258 -17.95 15.99 13.40
CA GLY A 258 -17.04 16.86 12.66
C GLY A 258 -15.71 16.24 12.22
N ASP A 259 -15.37 15.02 12.65
CA ASP A 259 -14.11 14.38 12.28
C ASP A 259 -14.04 14.06 10.79
N ILE A 260 -15.15 13.61 10.19
CA ILE A 260 -15.23 13.26 8.77
C ILE A 260 -14.98 14.51 7.91
N GLU A 261 -15.66 15.61 8.23
CA GLU A 261 -15.54 16.89 7.53
C GLU A 261 -14.12 17.45 7.65
N THR A 262 -13.51 17.30 8.83
CA THR A 262 -12.11 17.69 9.06
C THR A 262 -11.16 16.85 8.23
N LEU A 263 -11.37 15.53 8.14
CA LEU A 263 -10.58 14.65 7.29
C LEU A 263 -10.71 15.04 5.82
N GLU A 264 -11.94 15.24 5.32
CA GLU A 264 -12.20 15.68 3.93
C GLU A 264 -11.47 16.99 3.61
N TYR A 265 -11.54 17.97 4.52
CA TYR A 265 -10.82 19.24 4.38
C TYR A 265 -9.31 19.05 4.33
N LEU A 266 -8.73 18.37 5.32
CA LEU A 266 -7.28 18.13 5.39
C LEU A 266 -6.78 17.35 4.17
N CYS A 267 -7.52 16.34 3.73
CA CYS A 267 -7.15 15.54 2.56
C CYS A 267 -7.00 16.42 1.32
N LYS A 268 -7.96 17.33 1.08
CA LYS A 268 -7.92 18.26 -0.05
C LYS A 268 -6.75 19.23 0.02
N GLU A 269 -6.50 19.82 1.19
CA GLU A 269 -5.40 20.78 1.36
C GLU A 269 -4.03 20.11 1.17
N ILE A 270 -3.83 18.92 1.74
CA ILE A 270 -2.58 18.18 1.63
C ILE A 270 -2.34 17.72 0.18
N ASN A 271 -3.38 17.20 -0.47
CA ASN A 271 -3.30 16.74 -1.86
C ASN A 271 -2.87 17.86 -2.81
N THR A 272 -3.37 19.07 -2.62
CA THR A 272 -3.11 20.21 -3.51
C THR A 272 -1.86 21.02 -3.15
N ALA A 273 -1.53 21.15 -1.86
CA ALA A 273 -0.43 22.01 -1.40
C ALA A 273 0.91 21.28 -1.18
N SER A 274 0.94 19.94 -1.24
CA SER A 274 2.17 19.18 -1.05
C SER A 274 3.16 19.31 -2.22
N LEU A 275 4.45 19.32 -1.88
CA LEU A 275 5.53 19.55 -2.85
C LEU A 275 5.73 18.41 -3.87
N CYS A 276 5.57 17.17 -3.44
CA CYS A 276 5.91 15.98 -4.23
C CYS A 276 4.78 14.96 -4.25
N GLY A 277 4.87 13.99 -5.16
CA GLY A 277 3.86 12.94 -5.33
C GLY A 277 3.53 12.17 -4.05
N LEU A 278 4.49 12.04 -3.13
CA LEU A 278 4.24 11.41 -1.83
C LEU A 278 3.20 12.18 -1.01
N GLY A 279 3.44 13.47 -0.77
CA GLY A 279 2.49 14.28 -0.02
C GLY A 279 1.16 14.47 -0.76
N GLN A 280 1.20 14.55 -2.09
CA GLN A 280 -0.02 14.69 -2.89
C GLN A 280 -0.89 13.42 -2.82
N GLY A 281 -0.27 12.24 -2.91
CA GLY A 281 -0.97 10.95 -2.86
C GLY A 281 -1.25 10.42 -1.45
N ALA A 282 -0.59 10.95 -0.42
CA ALA A 282 -0.77 10.52 0.97
C ALA A 282 -2.24 10.41 1.42
N PRO A 283 -3.13 11.37 1.08
CA PRO A 283 -4.52 11.31 1.54
C PRO A 283 -5.41 10.33 0.74
N ASN A 284 -4.93 9.77 -0.38
CA ASN A 284 -5.76 8.96 -1.29
C ASN A 284 -6.43 7.75 -0.61
N PRO A 285 -5.75 6.98 0.26
CA PRO A 285 -6.42 5.90 1.00
C PRO A 285 -7.62 6.43 1.77
N VAL A 286 -7.45 7.52 2.52
CA VAL A 286 -8.50 8.16 3.32
C VAL A 286 -9.64 8.69 2.45
N ILE A 287 -9.32 9.36 1.34
CA ILE A 287 -10.32 9.87 0.38
C ILE A 287 -11.16 8.71 -0.15
N SER A 288 -10.51 7.63 -0.59
CA SER A 288 -11.19 6.47 -1.18
C SER A 288 -12.05 5.72 -0.15
N THR A 289 -11.57 5.55 1.08
CA THR A 289 -12.32 4.86 2.14
C THR A 289 -13.47 5.72 2.66
N LEU A 290 -13.32 7.03 2.76
CA LEU A 290 -14.43 7.94 3.06
C LEU A 290 -15.49 7.90 1.97
N LYS A 291 -15.09 7.87 0.69
CA LYS A 291 -16.02 7.82 -0.45
C LYS A 291 -16.83 6.52 -0.47
N HIS A 292 -16.18 5.37 -0.24
CA HIS A 292 -16.79 4.05 -0.46
C HIS A 292 -17.29 3.38 0.82
N PHE A 293 -16.72 3.73 1.97
CA PHE A 293 -16.95 3.08 3.25
C PHE A 293 -17.28 4.09 4.37
N ARG A 294 -17.88 5.24 4.02
CA ARG A 294 -18.30 6.28 5.00
C ARG A 294 -19.06 5.70 6.18
N HIS A 295 -19.96 4.75 5.92
CA HIS A 295 -20.76 4.08 6.94
C HIS A 295 -19.91 3.39 8.03
N GLU A 296 -18.70 2.92 7.72
CA GLU A 296 -17.79 2.39 8.74
C GLU A 296 -17.24 3.49 9.64
N TYR A 297 -16.90 4.66 9.08
CA TYR A 297 -16.49 5.83 9.88
C TYR A 297 -17.62 6.27 10.81
N GLU A 298 -18.84 6.34 10.28
CA GLU A 298 -20.04 6.71 11.05
C GLU A 298 -20.32 5.70 12.18
N ALA A 299 -20.18 4.39 11.93
CA ALA A 299 -20.29 3.37 12.97
C ALA A 299 -19.22 3.54 14.08
N HIS A 300 -17.97 3.86 13.71
CA HIS A 300 -16.90 4.10 14.69
C HIS A 300 -17.17 5.37 15.51
N ILE A 301 -17.65 6.43 14.87
CA ILE A 301 -17.84 7.74 15.49
C ILE A 301 -19.10 7.77 16.36
N TYR A 302 -20.25 7.34 15.84
CA TYR A 302 -21.56 7.50 16.46
C TYR A 302 -22.03 6.25 17.20
N GLU A 303 -21.87 5.06 16.61
CA GLU A 303 -22.31 3.80 17.25
C GLU A 303 -21.29 3.27 18.26
N LYS A 304 -20.05 3.79 18.25
CA LYS A 304 -18.92 3.28 19.03
C LYS A 304 -18.71 1.77 18.81
N ARG A 305 -18.85 1.36 17.55
CA ARG A 305 -18.73 -0.03 17.11
C ARG A 305 -17.85 -0.14 15.87
N CYS A 306 -17.05 -1.21 15.81
CA CYS A 306 -16.30 -1.57 14.61
C CYS A 306 -17.02 -2.71 13.88
N PRO A 307 -17.64 -2.49 12.71
CA PRO A 307 -18.38 -3.53 12.00
C PRO A 307 -17.52 -4.76 11.65
N ALA A 308 -16.26 -4.52 11.34
CA ALA A 308 -15.23 -5.52 11.04
C ALA A 308 -14.60 -6.18 12.29
N LYS A 309 -14.91 -5.67 13.49
CA LYS A 309 -14.43 -6.21 14.78
C LYS A 309 -12.91 -6.23 14.97
N VAL A 310 -12.19 -5.41 14.19
CA VAL A 310 -10.72 -5.28 14.24
C VAL A 310 -10.29 -4.30 15.34
N CYS A 311 -10.98 -3.15 15.46
CA CYS A 311 -10.62 -2.10 16.40
C CYS A 311 -10.97 -2.51 17.83
N LYS A 312 -9.97 -2.94 18.62
CA LYS A 312 -10.14 -3.48 19.98
C LYS A 312 -10.96 -2.58 20.91
N SER A 313 -10.83 -1.26 20.81
CA SER A 313 -11.55 -0.30 21.66
C SER A 313 -13.05 -0.22 21.35
N LEU A 314 -13.47 -0.74 20.21
CA LEU A 314 -14.80 -0.63 19.61
C LEU A 314 -15.53 -1.98 19.50
N ILE A 315 -15.02 -3.01 20.15
CA ILE A 315 -15.67 -4.32 20.24
C ILE A 315 -16.13 -4.60 21.66
N SER A 316 -17.15 -5.42 21.78
CA SER A 316 -17.61 -5.97 23.06
C SER A 316 -17.74 -7.48 22.94
N TYR A 317 -17.57 -8.18 24.06
CA TYR A 317 -17.78 -9.62 24.12
C TYR A 317 -19.07 -9.88 24.89
N SER A 318 -19.93 -10.74 24.36
CA SER A 318 -21.12 -11.22 25.06
C SER A 318 -21.20 -12.73 24.97
N ILE A 319 -21.86 -13.37 25.94
CA ILE A 319 -22.03 -14.82 25.94
C ILE A 319 -23.47 -15.13 25.56
N ASN A 320 -23.64 -15.97 24.54
CA ASN A 320 -24.93 -16.47 24.12
C ASN A 320 -25.44 -17.49 25.14
N ALA A 321 -26.53 -17.16 25.84
CA ALA A 321 -27.08 -17.98 26.91
C ALA A 321 -27.60 -19.34 26.43
N ASP A 322 -28.08 -19.43 25.19
CA ASP A 322 -28.65 -20.65 24.63
C ASP A 322 -27.57 -21.68 24.25
N VAL A 323 -26.35 -21.21 23.98
CA VAL A 323 -25.20 -22.06 23.60
C VAL A 323 -24.29 -22.35 24.81
N CYS A 324 -24.26 -21.46 25.80
CA CYS A 324 -23.35 -21.57 26.94
C CYS A 324 -23.74 -22.74 27.86
N THR A 325 -22.83 -23.71 28.03
CA THR A 325 -23.02 -24.87 28.92
C THR A 325 -22.62 -24.59 30.39
N GLY A 326 -22.12 -23.39 30.69
CA GLY A 326 -21.69 -23.03 32.05
C GLY A 326 -20.46 -23.78 32.56
N CYS A 327 -19.50 -24.10 31.66
CA CYS A 327 -18.30 -24.88 31.97
C CYS A 327 -17.23 -24.13 32.78
N THR A 328 -17.38 -22.82 33.00
CA THR A 328 -16.47 -21.91 33.76
C THR A 328 -15.09 -21.65 33.15
N VAL A 329 -14.75 -22.24 32.00
CA VAL A 329 -13.42 -22.09 31.38
C VAL A 329 -13.12 -20.63 31.01
N CYS A 330 -14.08 -19.91 30.45
CA CYS A 330 -13.93 -18.49 30.10
C CYS A 330 -13.66 -17.61 31.33
N ALA A 331 -14.38 -17.83 32.43
CA ALA A 331 -14.22 -17.05 33.66
C ALA A 331 -12.87 -17.31 34.33
N ARG A 332 -12.42 -18.57 34.42
CA ARG A 332 -11.11 -18.92 35.01
C ARG A 332 -9.92 -18.32 34.27
N ASN A 333 -10.06 -18.14 32.95
CA ASN A 333 -9.01 -17.57 32.11
C ASN A 333 -9.17 -16.05 31.90
N CYS A 334 -10.15 -15.41 32.55
CA CYS A 334 -10.31 -13.97 32.45
C CYS A 334 -9.27 -13.25 33.33
N PRO A 335 -8.32 -12.49 32.75
CA PRO A 335 -7.22 -11.88 33.53
C PRO A 335 -7.70 -10.78 34.49
N VAL A 336 -8.89 -10.22 34.26
CA VAL A 336 -9.47 -9.11 35.03
C VAL A 336 -10.76 -9.52 35.75
N ASN A 337 -11.09 -10.81 35.78
CA ASN A 337 -12.31 -11.34 36.40
C ASN A 337 -13.62 -10.66 35.95
N ALA A 338 -13.69 -10.24 34.68
CA ALA A 338 -14.87 -9.58 34.09
C ALA A 338 -16.04 -10.53 33.79
N ILE A 339 -15.92 -11.84 34.08
CA ILE A 339 -16.93 -12.84 33.72
C ILE A 339 -17.51 -13.44 34.99
N THR A 340 -18.82 -13.31 35.15
CA THR A 340 -19.58 -13.85 36.29
C THR A 340 -20.52 -14.97 35.82
N GLY A 341 -20.87 -15.88 36.72
CA GLY A 341 -21.77 -17.01 36.43
C GLY A 341 -21.47 -18.23 37.29
N GLU A 342 -22.51 -19.02 37.58
CA GLU A 342 -22.39 -20.27 38.33
C GLU A 342 -22.16 -21.47 37.40
N ARG A 343 -21.69 -22.58 37.99
CA ARG A 343 -21.50 -23.83 37.25
C ARG A 343 -22.84 -24.30 36.69
N ARG A 344 -22.86 -24.69 35.41
CA ARG A 344 -24.06 -25.09 34.65
C ARG A 344 -25.08 -23.97 34.39
N GLN A 345 -24.69 -22.71 34.59
CA GLN A 345 -25.48 -21.54 34.18
C GLN A 345 -24.74 -20.73 33.11
N ALA A 346 -25.49 -20.02 32.28
CA ALA A 346 -24.92 -19.09 31.32
C ALA A 346 -24.11 -18.01 32.04
N HIS A 347 -22.90 -17.76 31.57
CA HIS A 347 -22.03 -16.73 32.15
C HIS A 347 -22.30 -15.38 31.49
N VAL A 348 -21.96 -14.30 32.18
CA VAL A 348 -22.15 -12.92 31.71
C VAL A 348 -20.80 -12.20 31.75
N ILE A 349 -20.50 -11.44 30.70
CA ILE A 349 -19.31 -10.59 30.62
C ILE A 349 -19.73 -9.16 30.99
N ASP A 350 -19.08 -8.60 31.99
CA ASP A 350 -19.22 -7.19 32.36
C ASP A 350 -18.38 -6.33 31.39
N PRO A 351 -19.02 -5.48 30.56
CA PRO A 351 -18.33 -4.67 29.57
C PRO A 351 -17.46 -3.57 30.18
N ASP A 352 -17.74 -3.12 31.41
CA ASP A 352 -17.01 -2.04 32.06
C ASP A 352 -15.69 -2.53 32.68
N ILE A 353 -15.64 -3.81 33.08
CA ILE A 353 -14.42 -4.47 33.59
C ILE A 353 -13.61 -5.10 32.44
N CYS A 354 -14.28 -5.53 31.37
CA CYS A 354 -13.65 -6.26 30.28
C CYS A 354 -12.60 -5.43 29.53
N ILE A 355 -11.34 -5.87 29.56
CA ILE A 355 -10.23 -5.28 28.78
C ILE A 355 -10.17 -5.76 27.32
N ARG A 356 -11.22 -6.45 26.86
CA ARG A 356 -11.42 -6.91 25.47
C ARG A 356 -10.25 -7.73 24.93
N CYS A 357 -9.68 -8.61 25.76
CA CYS A 357 -8.49 -9.40 25.41
C CYS A 357 -8.76 -10.61 24.50
N GLY A 358 -10.02 -11.00 24.29
CA GLY A 358 -10.39 -12.11 23.41
C GLY A 358 -10.12 -13.53 23.95
N ILE A 359 -9.44 -13.68 25.09
CA ILE A 359 -9.12 -14.99 25.68
C ILE A 359 -10.39 -15.84 25.87
N CYS A 360 -11.49 -15.23 26.33
CA CYS A 360 -12.76 -15.93 26.53
C CYS A 360 -13.30 -16.59 25.25
N ALA A 361 -13.17 -15.93 24.09
CA ALA A 361 -13.58 -16.48 22.80
C ALA A 361 -12.66 -17.62 22.35
N GLN A 362 -11.35 -17.48 22.55
CA GLN A 362 -10.35 -18.49 22.17
C GLN A 362 -10.49 -19.79 22.95
N VAL A 363 -10.80 -19.72 24.25
CA VAL A 363 -10.92 -20.90 25.12
C VAL A 363 -12.32 -21.52 25.12
N CYS A 364 -13.29 -20.92 24.42
CA CYS A 364 -14.66 -21.40 24.41
C CYS A 364 -14.84 -22.56 23.42
N ASN A 365 -14.79 -23.79 23.93
CA ASN A 365 -15.01 -25.01 23.11
C ASN A 365 -16.41 -25.12 22.47
N PHE A 366 -17.35 -24.28 22.88
CA PHE A 366 -18.74 -24.31 22.41
C PHE A 366 -19.08 -23.12 21.50
N ASN A 367 -18.11 -22.25 21.19
CA ASN A 367 -18.33 -21.02 20.41
C ASN A 367 -19.47 -20.14 20.95
N ALA A 368 -19.68 -20.14 22.26
CA ALA A 368 -20.76 -19.39 22.92
C ALA A 368 -20.41 -17.91 23.14
N VAL A 369 -19.20 -17.46 22.81
CA VAL A 369 -18.77 -16.06 22.98
C VAL A 369 -18.91 -15.34 21.65
N GLU A 370 -19.79 -14.34 21.63
CA GLU A 370 -20.02 -13.46 20.49
C GLU A 370 -19.20 -12.18 20.63
N VAL A 371 -18.54 -11.78 19.54
CA VAL A 371 -17.90 -10.48 19.41
C VAL A 371 -18.87 -9.54 18.70
N LYS A 372 -19.20 -8.42 19.36
CA LYS A 372 -20.16 -7.42 18.91
C LYS A 372 -19.49 -6.09 18.61
#